data_AF-A0A7I7PFB7-F1
#
_entry.id   AF-A0A7I7PFB7-F1
#
_cell.length_a   1.000
_cell.length_b   1.000
_cell.length_c   1.000
_cell.angle_alpha   90.00
_cell.angle_beta   90.00
_cell.angle_gamma   90.00
#
_symmetry.space_group_name_H-M   'P 1'
#
loop_
_entity.id
_entity.type
_entity.pdbx_description
1 polymer ?
#
loop_
_entity_poly.entity_id
_entity_poly.type
_entity_poly.pdbx_seq_one_letter_code
_entity_poly.pdbx_strand_id
1 'polypeptide(L)'
;MFSTTKGVASLAVAVAASRGLIAYDARVADYWPEFAQAGKADVTVRQLLSHQAGLPALDAPLRLADLTDPDRVSAVLAAQAPAWPPGTRHGYHALTLGWYESELIRHADPGGRTLGRFFADEIAGPLGLDLHIGLPASVDRDRVAYLHGRPRAEALAHLNTLPTRLALALLNPFSLISRAANLPNGIDPTRSDYNLEEMRTVEIPAANGSARHARSRKPTAAWLPVVATSV
;
A
#
# COMPACT_ATOMS: atom_id res chain seq x y z
N MET A 1 4.89 -6.03 5.81
CA MET A 1 5.12 -6.69 4.49
C MET A 1 5.62 -5.71 3.42
N PHE A 2 5.80 -4.42 3.74
CA PHE A 2 6.31 -3.39 2.82
C PHE A 2 5.54 -3.38 1.49
N SER A 3 6.21 -3.14 0.37
CA SER A 3 5.57 -2.99 -0.94
C SER A 3 4.73 -4.18 -1.40
N THR A 4 4.92 -5.38 -0.83
CA THR A 4 4.03 -6.53 -1.07
C THR A 4 2.57 -6.21 -0.73
N THR A 5 2.35 -5.31 0.22
CA THR A 5 1.00 -4.83 0.61
C THR A 5 0.24 -4.22 -0.57
N LYS A 6 0.94 -3.59 -1.53
CA LYS A 6 0.29 -3.05 -2.74
C LYS A 6 -0.40 -4.13 -3.55
N GLY A 7 0.18 -5.33 -3.65
CA GLY A 7 -0.48 -6.44 -4.34
C GLY A 7 -1.79 -6.86 -3.65
N VAL A 8 -1.83 -6.78 -2.31
CA VAL A 8 -3.04 -7.04 -1.51
C VAL A 8 -4.06 -5.91 -1.69
N ALA A 9 -3.61 -4.65 -1.69
CA ALA A 9 -4.46 -3.49 -1.93
C ALA A 9 -5.06 -3.49 -3.34
N SER A 10 -4.25 -3.76 -4.37
CA SER A 10 -4.74 -3.89 -5.74
C SER A 10 -5.67 -5.09 -5.93
N LEU A 11 -5.53 -6.16 -5.13
CA LEU A 11 -6.52 -7.26 -5.09
C LEU A 11 -7.88 -6.78 -4.57
N ALA A 12 -7.91 -5.93 -3.54
CA ALA A 12 -9.15 -5.32 -3.07
C ALA A 12 -9.83 -4.48 -4.18
N VAL A 13 -9.06 -3.69 -4.91
CA VAL A 13 -9.55 -2.93 -6.07
C VAL A 13 -10.05 -3.85 -7.18
N ALA A 14 -9.37 -4.96 -7.46
CA ALA A 14 -9.81 -5.95 -8.44
C ALA A 14 -11.13 -6.63 -8.02
N VAL A 15 -11.32 -6.93 -6.73
CA VAL A 15 -12.58 -7.46 -6.21
C VAL A 15 -13.70 -6.43 -6.34
N ALA A 16 -13.46 -5.17 -5.99
CA ALA A 16 -14.44 -4.10 -6.20
C ALA A 16 -14.82 -3.95 -7.69
N ALA A 17 -13.84 -4.02 -8.60
CA ALA A 17 -14.09 -4.00 -10.04
C ALA A 17 -14.90 -5.22 -10.52
N SER A 18 -14.61 -6.43 -10.02
CA SER A 18 -15.36 -7.64 -10.36
C SER A 18 -16.84 -7.58 -9.94
N ARG A 19 -17.16 -6.73 -8.96
CA ARG A 19 -18.52 -6.49 -8.45
C ARG A 19 -19.19 -5.28 -9.10
N GLY A 20 -18.56 -4.66 -10.09
CA GLY A 20 -19.10 -3.50 -10.79
C GLY A 20 -19.02 -2.19 -10.02
N LEU A 21 -18.27 -2.13 -8.90
CA LEU A 21 -18.10 -0.89 -8.14
C LEU A 21 -17.11 0.07 -8.81
N ILE A 22 -16.13 -0.46 -9.54
CA ILE A 22 -15.07 0.30 -10.20
C ILE A 22 -14.87 -0.20 -11.63
N ALA A 23 -14.67 0.71 -12.57
CA ALA A 23 -14.26 0.41 -13.94
C ALA A 23 -12.87 1.00 -14.21
N TYR A 24 -11.96 0.20 -14.76
CA TYR A 24 -10.57 0.64 -14.98
C TYR A 24 -10.43 1.81 -15.96
N ASP A 25 -11.33 1.89 -16.93
CA ASP A 25 -11.30 2.94 -17.97
C ASP A 25 -12.19 4.15 -17.62
N ALA A 26 -12.90 4.12 -16.48
CA ALA A 26 -13.57 5.28 -15.93
C ALA A 26 -12.57 6.26 -15.32
N ARG A 27 -12.97 7.53 -15.18
CA ARG A 27 -12.14 8.54 -14.51
C ARG A 27 -12.22 8.33 -13.01
N VAL A 28 -11.11 8.59 -12.31
CA VAL A 28 -11.11 8.59 -10.83
C VAL A 28 -12.12 9.61 -10.30
N ALA A 29 -12.24 10.75 -10.99
CA ALA A 29 -13.18 11.82 -10.66
C ALA A 29 -14.67 11.42 -10.78
N ASP A 30 -15.01 10.34 -11.50
CA ASP A 30 -16.38 9.85 -11.58
C ASP A 30 -16.84 9.21 -10.25
N TYR A 31 -15.89 8.72 -9.45
CA TYR A 31 -16.12 8.18 -8.10
C TYR A 31 -15.85 9.23 -7.03
N TRP A 32 -14.79 10.00 -7.20
CA TRP A 32 -14.27 10.95 -6.23
C TRP A 32 -14.10 12.34 -6.87
N PRO A 33 -15.16 13.17 -6.91
CA PRO A 33 -15.17 14.43 -7.66
C PRO A 33 -14.05 15.41 -7.27
N GLU A 34 -13.70 15.47 -5.99
CA GLU A 34 -12.65 16.34 -5.47
C GLU A 34 -11.28 16.00 -6.07
N PHE A 35 -11.06 14.76 -6.52
CA PHE A 35 -9.84 14.36 -7.20
C PHE A 35 -9.56 15.18 -8.47
N ALA A 36 -10.59 15.73 -9.13
CA ALA A 36 -10.45 16.47 -10.39
C ALA A 36 -9.60 17.76 -10.29
N GLN A 37 -9.31 18.22 -9.07
CA GLN A 37 -8.46 19.38 -8.79
C GLN A 37 -7.07 19.26 -9.45
N ALA A 38 -6.44 20.42 -9.66
CA ALA A 38 -5.06 20.53 -10.16
C ALA A 38 -4.78 19.78 -11.49
N GLY A 39 -5.77 19.73 -12.38
CA GLY A 39 -5.62 19.15 -13.72
C GLY A 39 -5.72 17.63 -13.79
N LYS A 40 -6.37 17.00 -12.81
CA LYS A 40 -6.50 15.53 -12.71
C LYS A 40 -7.85 14.97 -13.16
N ALA A 41 -8.74 15.81 -13.68
CA ALA A 41 -10.11 15.43 -14.06
C ALA A 41 -10.18 14.21 -15.00
N ASP A 42 -9.23 14.06 -15.92
CA ASP A 42 -9.22 12.99 -16.93
C ASP A 42 -8.37 11.78 -16.56
N VAL A 43 -7.81 11.72 -15.35
CA VAL A 43 -7.02 10.55 -14.91
C VAL A 43 -7.95 9.34 -14.78
N THR A 44 -7.63 8.27 -15.51
CA THR A 44 -8.38 7.02 -15.39
C THR A 44 -7.91 6.20 -14.20
N VAL A 45 -8.78 5.32 -13.71
CA VAL A 45 -8.41 4.33 -12.67
C VAL A 45 -7.19 3.51 -13.11
N ARG A 46 -7.13 3.09 -14.37
CA ARG A 46 -5.97 2.38 -14.94
C ARG A 46 -4.68 3.20 -14.85
N GLN A 47 -4.72 4.49 -15.17
CA GLN A 47 -3.53 5.36 -15.08
C GLN A 47 -3.08 5.55 -13.62
N LEU A 48 -4.03 5.67 -12.69
CA LEU A 48 -3.72 5.74 -11.27
C LEU A 48 -3.02 4.47 -10.78
N LEU A 49 -3.63 3.30 -11.01
CA LEU A 49 -3.11 2.01 -10.55
C LEU A 49 -1.80 1.59 -11.21
N SER A 50 -1.52 2.09 -12.42
CA SER A 50 -0.28 1.82 -13.15
C SER A 50 0.82 2.87 -12.92
N HIS A 51 0.71 3.68 -11.86
CA HIS A 51 1.70 4.70 -11.50
C HIS A 51 1.92 5.80 -12.56
N GLN A 52 0.90 6.10 -13.37
CA GLN A 52 0.97 7.08 -14.45
C GLN A 52 0.27 8.40 -14.12
N ALA A 53 -0.41 8.51 -12.98
CA ALA A 53 -1.15 9.70 -12.57
C ALA A 53 -0.25 10.90 -12.19
N GLY A 54 1.06 10.71 -12.03
CA GLY A 54 1.97 11.80 -11.67
C GLY A 54 2.00 12.16 -10.20
N LEU A 55 1.55 11.29 -9.30
CA LEU A 55 1.35 11.59 -7.87
C LEU A 55 2.26 10.77 -6.92
N PRO A 56 3.57 10.65 -7.17
CA PRO A 56 4.42 9.80 -6.34
C PRO A 56 4.73 10.40 -4.96
N ALA A 57 4.53 11.70 -4.78
CA ALA A 57 4.84 12.44 -3.56
C ALA A 57 3.76 13.49 -3.25
N LEU A 58 3.80 14.02 -2.04
CA LEU A 58 2.89 15.07 -1.56
C LEU A 58 3.67 16.36 -1.26
N ASP A 59 3.12 17.50 -1.66
CA ASP A 59 3.62 18.84 -1.33
C ASP A 59 3.18 19.26 0.08
N ALA A 60 1.94 18.97 0.44
CA ALA A 60 1.45 19.16 1.80
C ALA A 60 2.01 18.06 2.72
N PRO A 61 2.40 18.40 3.96
CA PRO A 61 2.86 17.41 4.92
C PRO A 61 1.71 16.48 5.33
N LEU A 62 2.00 15.19 5.39
CA LEU A 62 1.10 14.15 5.87
C LEU A 62 1.83 13.30 6.90
N ARG A 63 1.48 13.45 8.19
CA ARG A 63 2.09 12.75 9.33
C ARG A 63 1.25 11.53 9.72
N LEU A 64 1.79 10.62 10.54
CA LEU A 64 1.03 9.45 11.01
C LEU A 64 -0.32 9.82 11.65
N ALA A 65 -0.33 10.82 12.52
CA ALA A 65 -1.55 11.27 13.20
C ALA A 65 -2.61 11.82 12.22
N ASP A 66 -2.20 12.26 11.04
CA ASP A 66 -3.14 12.72 10.02
C ASP A 66 -3.82 11.54 9.32
N LEU A 67 -3.20 10.36 9.30
CA LEU A 67 -3.71 9.17 8.61
C LEU A 67 -4.90 8.53 9.34
N THR A 68 -5.18 8.92 10.58
CA THR A 68 -6.37 8.48 11.32
C THR A 68 -7.63 9.26 10.94
N ASP A 69 -7.50 10.32 10.13
CA ASP A 69 -8.58 11.15 9.63
C ASP A 69 -8.70 10.97 8.10
N PRO A 70 -9.61 10.10 7.63
CA PRO A 70 -9.78 9.85 6.21
C PRO A 70 -10.12 11.10 5.39
N ASP A 71 -10.87 12.05 5.95
CA ASP A 71 -11.28 13.25 5.21
C ASP A 71 -10.09 14.20 5.02
N ARG A 72 -9.21 14.29 6.04
CA ARG A 72 -7.94 15.02 5.89
C ARG A 72 -7.03 14.37 4.85
N VAL A 73 -6.89 13.04 4.88
CA VAL A 73 -6.09 12.30 3.88
C VAL A 73 -6.65 12.55 2.49
N SER A 74 -7.96 12.39 2.31
CA SER A 74 -8.67 12.66 1.05
C SER A 74 -8.37 14.07 0.55
N ALA A 75 -8.56 15.11 1.38
CA ALA A 75 -8.32 16.49 0.98
C ALA A 75 -6.87 16.74 0.52
N VAL A 76 -5.87 16.20 1.23
CA VAL A 76 -4.45 16.31 0.86
C VAL A 76 -4.16 15.66 -0.48
N LEU A 77 -4.68 14.44 -0.69
CA LEU A 77 -4.49 13.69 -1.93
C LEU A 77 -5.20 14.34 -3.12
N ALA A 78 -6.44 14.81 -2.93
CA ALA A 78 -7.22 15.50 -3.95
C ALA A 78 -6.55 16.79 -4.40
N ALA A 79 -5.96 17.56 -3.48
CA ALA A 79 -5.28 18.83 -3.81
C ALA A 79 -3.93 18.64 -4.52
N GLN A 80 -3.30 17.47 -4.44
CA GLN A 80 -1.96 17.25 -5.00
C GLN A 80 -1.95 17.43 -6.53
N ALA A 81 -1.06 18.30 -7.02
CA ALA A 81 -0.81 18.46 -8.45
C ALA A 81 0.09 17.34 -9.00
N PRO A 82 -0.16 16.82 -10.21
CA PRO A 82 0.74 15.88 -10.86
C PRO A 82 2.12 16.49 -11.12
N ALA A 83 3.18 15.75 -10.81
CA ALA A 83 4.56 16.12 -11.14
C ALA A 83 4.87 16.04 -12.65
N TRP A 84 4.00 15.40 -13.42
CA TRP A 84 4.02 15.36 -14.90
C TRP A 84 2.60 15.17 -15.42
N PRO A 85 2.32 15.50 -16.70
CA PRO A 85 0.99 15.28 -17.28
C PRO A 85 0.58 13.79 -17.19
N PRO A 86 -0.57 13.45 -16.60
CA PRO A 86 -0.98 12.07 -16.42
C PRO A 86 -0.94 11.24 -17.72
N GLY A 87 -0.53 9.97 -17.61
CA GLY A 87 -0.40 9.07 -18.76
C GLY A 87 0.86 9.24 -19.61
N THR A 88 1.61 10.34 -19.45
CA THR A 88 2.82 10.59 -20.28
C THR A 88 4.09 9.91 -19.74
N ARG A 89 4.12 9.53 -18.46
CA ARG A 89 5.25 8.87 -17.80
C ARG A 89 4.78 7.92 -16.72
N HIS A 90 5.65 6.97 -16.38
CA HIS A 90 5.52 6.13 -15.19
C HIS A 90 6.49 6.63 -14.12
N GLY A 91 6.03 6.75 -12.87
CA GLY A 91 6.89 7.02 -11.73
C GLY A 91 6.34 6.38 -10.47
N TYR A 92 7.14 5.57 -9.78
CA TYR A 92 6.67 4.72 -8.70
C TYR A 92 6.06 5.53 -7.54
N HIS A 93 4.79 5.29 -7.26
CA HIS A 93 4.04 5.89 -6.14
C HIS A 93 4.25 5.01 -4.91
N ALA A 94 5.39 5.21 -4.24
CA ALA A 94 5.88 4.29 -3.22
C ALA A 94 4.92 4.11 -2.05
N LEU A 95 4.33 5.19 -1.55
CA LEU A 95 3.36 5.15 -0.44
C LEU A 95 1.98 5.63 -0.90
N THR A 96 1.94 6.70 -1.69
CA THR A 96 0.70 7.36 -2.11
C THR A 96 -0.24 6.46 -2.88
N LEU A 97 0.25 5.46 -3.63
CA LEU A 97 -0.63 4.52 -4.35
C LEU A 97 -1.68 3.90 -3.43
N GLY A 98 -1.25 3.42 -2.25
CA GLY A 98 -2.15 2.74 -1.33
C GLY A 98 -3.23 3.65 -0.76
N TRP A 99 -2.92 4.93 -0.53
CA TRP A 99 -3.93 5.88 -0.07
C TRP A 99 -4.88 6.31 -1.18
N TYR A 100 -4.39 6.46 -2.42
CA TYR A 100 -5.26 6.69 -3.57
C TYR A 100 -6.17 5.49 -3.87
N GLU A 101 -5.67 4.26 -3.75
CA GLU A 101 -6.48 3.03 -3.83
C GLU A 101 -7.54 3.01 -2.70
N SER A 102 -7.17 3.45 -1.49
CA SER A 102 -8.11 3.54 -0.38
C SER A 102 -9.22 4.55 -0.60
N GLU A 103 -8.90 5.76 -1.08
CA GLU A 103 -9.93 6.75 -1.41
C GLU A 103 -10.82 6.28 -2.56
N LEU A 104 -10.24 5.66 -3.60
CA LEU A 104 -11.04 5.10 -4.68
C LEU A 104 -12.05 4.05 -4.16
N ILE A 105 -11.63 3.15 -3.27
CA ILE A 105 -12.54 2.19 -2.63
C ILE A 105 -13.57 2.90 -1.76
N ARG A 106 -13.14 3.85 -0.91
CA ARG A 106 -14.02 4.56 0.02
C ARG A 106 -15.14 5.31 -0.69
N HIS A 107 -14.84 5.90 -1.84
CA HIS A 107 -15.81 6.63 -2.66
C HIS A 107 -16.68 5.71 -3.53
N ALA A 108 -16.17 4.56 -3.98
CA ALA A 108 -16.91 3.63 -4.83
C ALA A 108 -17.75 2.59 -4.06
N ASP A 109 -17.35 2.24 -2.84
CA ASP A 109 -18.06 1.31 -1.97
C ASP A 109 -19.27 2.01 -1.31
N PRO A 110 -20.50 1.49 -1.47
CA PRO A 110 -21.68 2.09 -0.84
C PRO A 110 -21.60 2.16 0.69
N GLY A 111 -20.80 1.29 1.31
CA GLY A 111 -20.53 1.31 2.75
C GLY A 111 -19.53 2.36 3.20
N GLY A 112 -18.88 3.08 2.28
CA GLY A 112 -17.86 4.07 2.59
C GLY A 112 -16.64 3.51 3.34
N ARG A 113 -16.36 2.21 3.17
CA ARG A 113 -15.30 1.54 3.94
C ARG A 113 -13.92 1.95 3.42
N THR A 114 -12.95 2.03 4.33
CA THR A 114 -11.53 2.12 3.96
C THR A 114 -11.07 0.83 3.28
N LEU A 115 -9.95 0.87 2.55
CA LEU A 115 -9.46 -0.31 1.85
C LEU A 115 -9.08 -1.45 2.79
N GLY A 116 -8.47 -1.18 3.95
CA GLY A 116 -8.16 -2.20 4.93
C GLY A 116 -9.41 -2.89 5.45
N ARG A 117 -10.48 -2.12 5.73
CA ARG A 117 -11.77 -2.66 6.13
C ARG A 117 -12.46 -3.46 5.02
N PHE A 118 -12.51 -2.93 3.80
CA PHE A 118 -13.05 -3.62 2.64
C PHE A 118 -12.31 -4.94 2.40
N PHE A 119 -10.97 -4.93 2.44
CA PHE A 119 -10.16 -6.14 2.32
C PHE A 119 -10.47 -7.16 3.43
N ALA A 120 -10.60 -6.70 4.68
CA ALA A 120 -10.91 -7.58 5.81
C ALA A 120 -12.27 -8.27 5.63
N ASP A 121 -13.30 -7.53 5.22
CA ASP A 121 -14.66 -8.03 5.09
C ASP A 121 -14.86 -8.89 3.82
N GLU A 122 -14.28 -8.48 2.70
CA GLU A 122 -14.58 -9.06 1.39
C GLU A 122 -13.62 -10.17 0.95
N ILE A 123 -12.43 -10.23 1.56
CA ILE A 123 -11.37 -11.14 1.16
C ILE A 123 -10.84 -11.92 2.35
N ALA A 124 -10.27 -11.24 3.35
CA ALA A 124 -9.58 -11.92 4.44
C ALA A 124 -10.52 -12.77 5.30
N GLY A 125 -11.66 -12.21 5.72
CA GLY A 125 -12.66 -12.90 6.53
C GLY A 125 -13.24 -14.14 5.84
N PRO A 126 -13.80 -14.02 4.62
CA PRO A 126 -14.36 -15.15 3.88
C PRO A 126 -13.35 -16.27 3.58
N LEU A 127 -12.07 -15.93 3.41
CA LEU A 127 -11.00 -16.90 3.15
C LEU A 127 -10.27 -17.38 4.42
N GLY A 128 -10.64 -16.86 5.60
CA GLY A 128 -9.97 -17.20 6.86
C GLY A 128 -8.49 -16.80 6.92
N LEU A 129 -8.11 -15.71 6.24
CA LEU A 129 -6.72 -15.24 6.18
C LEU A 129 -6.38 -14.43 7.44
N ASP A 130 -5.25 -14.76 8.07
CA ASP A 130 -4.62 -13.92 9.10
C ASP A 130 -3.68 -12.93 8.41
N LEU A 131 -4.27 -11.99 7.65
CA LEU A 131 -3.62 -10.93 6.88
C LEU A 131 -4.42 -9.64 7.07
N HIS A 132 -3.72 -8.56 7.42
CA HIS A 132 -4.31 -7.27 7.82
C HIS A 132 -3.60 -6.11 7.10
N ILE A 133 -4.34 -5.05 6.79
CA ILE A 133 -3.81 -3.73 6.40
C ILE A 133 -4.30 -2.77 7.48
N GLY A 134 -3.38 -2.23 8.28
CA GLY A 134 -3.72 -1.72 9.61
C GLY A 134 -3.99 -2.87 10.57
N LEU A 135 -3.12 -3.05 11.56
CA LEU A 135 -3.18 -4.16 12.49
C LEU A 135 -4.30 -3.90 13.53
N PRO A 136 -5.31 -4.79 13.63
CA PRO A 136 -6.39 -4.57 14.58
C PRO A 136 -5.94 -4.82 16.01
N ALA A 137 -6.59 -4.14 16.95
CA ALA A 137 -6.26 -4.24 18.37
C ALA A 137 -6.48 -5.63 18.98
N SER A 138 -7.20 -6.52 18.28
CA SER A 138 -7.40 -7.91 18.66
C SER A 138 -6.19 -8.81 18.41
N VAL A 139 -5.22 -8.38 17.59
CA VAL A 139 -4.01 -9.16 17.33
C VAL A 139 -3.01 -8.93 18.46
N ASP A 140 -2.52 -10.03 19.04
CA ASP A 140 -1.44 -10.00 20.02
C ASP A 140 -0.14 -9.48 19.39
N ARG A 141 0.46 -8.45 20.02
CA ARG A 141 1.64 -7.74 19.53
C ARG A 141 2.91 -8.59 19.67
N ASP A 142 2.93 -9.55 20.57
CA ASP A 142 4.05 -10.48 20.75
C ASP A 142 4.20 -11.42 19.55
N ARG A 143 3.14 -11.55 18.73
CA ARG A 143 3.15 -12.33 17.49
C ARG A 143 3.65 -11.53 16.29
N VAL A 144 3.85 -10.22 16.44
CA VAL A 144 4.28 -9.32 15.35
C VAL A 144 5.80 -9.26 15.32
N ALA A 145 6.39 -9.53 14.17
CA ALA A 145 7.84 -9.47 14.01
C ALA A 145 8.37 -8.05 14.30
N TYR A 146 9.46 -7.97 15.06
CA TYR A 146 10.18 -6.73 15.28
C TYR A 146 11.08 -6.42 14.07
N LEU A 147 10.93 -5.21 13.52
CA LEU A 147 11.69 -4.77 12.34
C LEU A 147 12.92 -3.98 12.80
N HIS A 148 14.11 -4.52 12.54
CA HIS A 148 15.34 -3.79 12.82
C HIS A 148 15.59 -2.74 11.74
N GLY A 149 15.73 -1.47 12.16
CA GLY A 149 16.18 -0.41 11.27
C GLY A 149 17.58 -0.71 10.73
N ARG A 150 17.85 -0.33 9.47
CA ARG A 150 19.19 -0.43 8.89
C ARG A 150 19.98 0.83 9.20
N PRO A 151 21.16 0.75 9.85
CA PRO A 151 22.00 1.91 10.09
C PRO A 151 22.30 2.68 8.81
N ARG A 152 22.32 4.02 8.89
CA ARG A 152 22.61 4.89 7.73
C ARG A 152 23.91 4.54 7.01
N ALA A 153 24.94 4.13 7.77
CA ALA A 153 26.22 3.70 7.20
C ALA A 153 26.06 2.50 6.25
N GLU A 154 25.23 1.53 6.62
CA GLU A 154 24.94 0.35 5.78
C GLU A 154 24.13 0.75 4.55
N ALA A 155 23.12 1.62 4.72
CA ALA A 155 22.34 2.14 3.60
C ALA A 155 23.22 2.91 2.58
N LEU A 156 24.16 3.72 3.07
CA LEU A 156 25.13 4.44 2.23
C LEU A 156 26.11 3.47 1.54
N ALA A 157 26.57 2.43 2.23
CA ALA A 157 27.46 1.42 1.67
C ALA A 157 26.82 0.67 0.48
N HIS A 158 25.49 0.56 0.45
CA HIS A 158 24.77 -0.06 -0.67
C HIS A 158 24.48 0.89 -1.84
N LEU A 159 24.71 2.21 -1.72
CA LEU A 159 24.48 3.15 -2.82
C LEU A 159 25.36 2.85 -4.05
N ASN A 160 26.52 2.23 -3.84
CA ASN A 160 27.42 1.79 -4.91
C ASN A 160 26.84 0.67 -5.79
N THR A 161 25.79 -0.03 -5.32
CA THR A 161 25.08 -1.07 -6.07
C THR A 161 23.96 -0.51 -6.93
N LEU A 162 23.64 0.78 -6.77
CA LEU A 162 22.60 1.45 -7.53
C LEU A 162 23.20 2.19 -8.74
N PRO A 163 22.44 2.36 -9.83
CA PRO A 163 22.83 3.28 -10.89
C PRO A 163 23.12 4.68 -10.32
N THR A 164 24.20 5.33 -10.76
CA THR A 164 24.67 6.61 -10.18
C THR A 164 23.59 7.69 -10.12
N ARG A 165 22.76 7.80 -11.18
CA ARG A 165 21.66 8.77 -11.22
C ARG A 165 20.61 8.51 -10.14
N LEU A 166 20.31 7.23 -9.87
CA LEU A 166 19.38 6.84 -8.82
C LEU A 166 19.97 7.12 -7.43
N ALA A 167 21.23 6.79 -7.22
CA ALA A 167 21.93 7.07 -5.96
C ALA A 167 21.94 8.58 -5.64
N LEU A 168 22.30 9.42 -6.62
CA LEU A 168 22.28 10.88 -6.47
C LEU A 168 20.87 11.43 -6.21
N ALA A 169 19.85 10.85 -6.86
CA ALA A 169 18.47 11.25 -6.62
C ALA A 169 18.02 10.91 -5.19
N LEU A 170 18.36 9.73 -4.67
CA LEU A 170 18.03 9.34 -3.29
C LEU A 170 18.68 10.26 -2.24
N LEU A 171 19.89 10.75 -2.51
CA LEU A 171 20.58 11.71 -1.65
C LEU A 171 20.01 13.13 -1.73
N ASN A 172 19.30 13.49 -2.80
CA ASN A 172 18.67 14.81 -2.93
C ASN A 172 17.25 14.78 -2.31
N PRO A 173 17.01 15.48 -1.18
CA PRO A 173 15.71 15.49 -0.52
C PRO A 173 14.58 16.12 -1.35
N PHE A 174 14.93 16.93 -2.36
CA PHE A 174 13.96 17.54 -3.27
C PHE A 174 13.62 16.66 -4.48
N SER A 175 14.31 15.52 -4.65
CA SER A 175 13.98 14.60 -5.74
C SER A 175 12.65 13.89 -5.48
N LEU A 176 11.93 13.57 -6.56
CA LEU A 176 10.65 12.88 -6.46
C LEU A 176 10.75 11.53 -5.75
N ILE A 177 11.82 10.77 -6.01
CA ILE A 177 12.00 9.46 -5.38
C ILE A 177 12.29 9.58 -3.89
N SER A 178 13.09 10.58 -3.48
CA SER A 178 13.36 10.83 -2.06
C SER A 178 12.08 11.27 -1.35
N ARG A 179 11.33 12.21 -1.93
CA ARG A 179 10.04 12.65 -1.37
C ARG A 179 9.01 11.52 -1.29
N ALA A 180 8.94 10.67 -2.31
CA ALA A 180 8.02 9.52 -2.35
C ALA A 180 8.34 8.46 -1.28
N ALA A 181 9.63 8.23 -1.01
CA ALA A 181 10.10 7.23 -0.05
C ALA A 181 10.01 7.70 1.42
N ASN A 182 9.96 9.00 1.66
CA ASN A 182 9.95 9.61 3.01
C ASN A 182 8.54 10.01 3.48
N LEU A 183 7.51 9.31 3.01
CA LEU A 183 6.14 9.42 3.48
C LEU A 183 5.79 8.24 4.42
N PRO A 184 4.90 8.45 5.41
CA PRO A 184 4.44 9.74 5.90
C PRO A 184 5.58 10.54 6.55
N ASN A 185 5.43 11.86 6.62
CA ASN A 185 6.46 12.76 7.14
C ASN A 185 6.78 12.45 8.61
N GLY A 186 8.07 12.46 8.95
CA GLY A 186 8.55 12.25 10.32
C GLY A 186 8.89 10.80 10.66
N ILE A 187 8.73 9.87 9.71
CA ILE A 187 9.13 8.47 9.87
C ILE A 187 10.53 8.25 9.32
N ASP A 188 11.42 7.73 10.16
CA ASP A 188 12.78 7.39 9.75
C ASP A 188 12.92 5.86 9.57
N PRO A 189 13.03 5.35 8.34
CA PRO A 189 13.24 3.92 8.08
C PRO A 189 14.59 3.39 8.59
N THR A 190 15.55 4.28 8.86
CA THR A 190 16.85 3.91 9.45
C THR A 190 16.76 3.75 10.96
N ARG A 191 15.65 4.21 11.55
CA ARG A 191 15.23 3.88 12.91
C ARG A 191 14.27 2.69 12.88
N SER A 192 13.99 2.16 14.06
CA SER A 192 12.97 1.12 14.26
C SER A 192 11.54 1.69 14.23
N ASP A 193 11.28 2.82 13.57
CA ASP A 193 10.02 3.55 13.59
C ASP A 193 8.85 2.76 12.98
N TYR A 194 9.14 1.78 12.12
CA TYR A 194 8.14 0.82 11.64
C TYR A 194 7.56 -0.10 12.74
N ASN A 195 8.11 -0.05 13.95
CA ASN A 195 7.58 -0.76 15.12
C ASN A 195 6.69 0.11 16.01
N LEU A 196 6.55 1.40 15.73
CA LEU A 196 5.62 2.27 16.46
C LEU A 196 4.20 1.69 16.35
N GLU A 197 3.45 1.71 17.45
CA GLU A 197 2.09 1.15 17.46
C GLU A 197 1.21 1.85 16.43
N GLU A 198 1.27 3.17 16.35
CA GLU A 198 0.53 3.96 15.37
C GLU A 198 0.83 3.54 13.92
N MET A 199 2.10 3.25 13.62
CA MET A 199 2.53 2.77 12.30
C MET A 199 1.99 1.38 11.97
N ARG A 200 1.75 0.55 12.99
CA ARG A 200 1.17 -0.78 12.84
C ARG A 200 -0.34 -0.70 12.66
N THR A 201 -1.02 0.19 13.37
CA THR A 201 -2.49 0.22 13.44
C THR A 201 -3.13 1.05 12.33
N VAL A 202 -2.54 2.17 11.94
CA VAL A 202 -3.13 3.06 10.92
C VAL A 202 -3.06 2.43 9.53
N GLU A 203 -4.02 2.67 8.65
CA GLU A 203 -3.98 2.03 7.32
C GLU A 203 -2.95 2.69 6.40
N ILE A 204 -1.96 1.90 5.95
CA ILE A 204 -1.02 2.30 4.90
C ILE A 204 -0.98 1.16 3.87
N PRO A 205 -1.96 1.10 2.95
CA PRO A 205 -2.15 -0.03 2.03
C PRO A 205 -0.95 -0.29 1.09
N ALA A 206 -0.01 0.65 1.03
CA ALA A 206 1.23 0.50 0.29
C ALA A 206 2.39 -0.15 1.07
N ALA A 207 2.29 -0.29 2.41
CA ALA A 207 3.45 -0.61 3.25
C ALA A 207 3.16 -1.54 4.44
N ASN A 208 2.11 -1.30 5.24
CA ASN A 208 2.02 -1.88 6.58
C ASN A 208 1.16 -3.15 6.69
N GLY A 209 1.04 -3.90 5.59
CA GLY A 209 0.42 -5.22 5.61
C GLY A 209 1.12 -6.17 6.59
N SER A 210 0.34 -6.89 7.39
CA SER A 210 0.82 -7.84 8.40
C SER A 210 0.13 -9.19 8.21
N ALA A 211 0.91 -10.25 8.01
CA ALA A 211 0.38 -11.60 7.82
C ALA A 211 1.06 -12.61 8.71
N ARG A 212 0.32 -13.66 9.09
CA ARG A 212 0.89 -14.85 9.70
C ARG A 212 1.73 -15.61 8.67
N HIS A 213 2.93 -16.01 9.07
CA HIS A 213 3.71 -16.99 8.31
C HIS A 213 2.96 -18.33 8.22
N ALA A 214 2.67 -18.78 7.00
CA ALA A 214 2.12 -20.12 6.77
C ALA A 214 3.17 -21.16 7.21
N ARG A 215 2.98 -21.81 8.37
CA ARG A 215 3.69 -23.08 8.62
C ARG A 215 3.13 -24.06 7.61
N SER A 216 4.00 -24.72 6.84
CA SER A 216 3.59 -25.87 6.06
C SER A 216 2.91 -26.84 7.02
N ARG A 217 1.60 -27.07 6.82
CA ARG A 217 0.99 -28.29 7.32
C ARG A 217 1.72 -29.40 6.56
N LYS A 218 2.73 -30.03 7.17
CA LYS A 218 3.15 -31.34 6.69
C LYS A 218 1.87 -32.17 6.64
N PRO A 219 1.47 -32.72 5.49
CA PRO A 219 0.35 -33.63 5.47
C PRO A 219 0.71 -34.76 6.43
N THR A 220 -0.13 -34.95 7.44
CA THR A 220 -0.08 -36.12 8.32
C THR A 220 0.01 -37.35 7.42
N ALA A 221 1.13 -38.07 7.50
CA ALA A 221 1.35 -39.31 6.77
C ALA A 221 0.26 -40.32 7.22
N ALA A 222 -0.81 -40.41 6.42
CA ALA A 222 -1.70 -41.54 6.47
C ALA A 222 -0.97 -42.70 5.78
N TRP A 223 -0.37 -43.56 6.59
CA TRP A 223 0.12 -44.85 6.14
C TRP A 223 -1.08 -45.70 5.72
N LEU A 224 -1.18 -46.03 4.43
CA LEU A 224 -1.99 -47.13 3.93
C LEU A 224 -1.02 -48.24 3.50
N PRO A 225 -1.07 -49.46 4.07
CA PRO A 225 -0.26 -50.57 3.57
C PRO A 225 -0.91 -51.10 2.30
N VAL A 226 -0.19 -51.04 1.18
CA VAL A 226 -0.54 -51.77 -0.03
C VAL A 226 -0.09 -53.22 0.16
N VAL A 227 -1.07 -54.12 0.30
CA VAL A 227 -0.87 -55.57 0.23
C VAL A 227 -0.61 -55.93 -1.24
N ALA A 228 0.56 -56.49 -1.52
CA ALA A 228 0.88 -57.08 -2.81
C ALA A 228 0.33 -58.52 -2.86
N THR A 229 -0.53 -58.80 -3.82
CA THR A 229 -0.76 -60.17 -4.34
C THR A 229 -0.67 -60.11 -5.85
N SER A 230 0.41 -60.69 -6.38
CA SER A 230 0.56 -61.03 -7.79
C SER A 230 0.15 -62.50 -7.95
N VAL A 231 -0.60 -62.77 -9.02
CA VAL A 231 -0.67 -64.08 -9.67
C VAL A 231 0.41 -64.12 -10.73
#